data_AF-A0A7V5SR20-F1
#
_entry.id   AF-A0A7V5SR20-F1
#
_cell.length_a   1.000
_cell.length_b   1.000
_cell.length_c   1.000
_cell.angle_alpha   90.00
_cell.angle_beta   90.00
_cell.angle_gamma   90.00
#
_symmetry.space_group_name_H-M   'P 1'
#
loop_
_entity.id
_entity.type
_entity.pdbx_description
1 polymer ?
#
loop_
_entity_poly.entity_id
_entity_poly.type
_entity_poly.pdbx_seq_one_letter_code
_entity_poly.pdbx_strand_id
1 'polypeptide(L)'
;MTQGSYCLVVYVNKNELNLRIGKLGKLKFRRGYYFYVGSAMGLENSAASLENRIKRYTKIKLNNNNFQKFKNDNNINHFYNIENKKSPKIHWHIDFLLKSEFTTIIKIYLIPSTQKLECEIAKFLFNLCDNFIERFGCSDCICDSHLFYFKDLKNFI
;
A
#
# COMPACT_ATOMS: atom_id res chain seq x y z
N MET A 1 -2.73 -19.13 5.39
CA MET A 1 -2.42 -18.93 3.95
C MET A 1 -1.37 -17.84 3.83
N THR A 2 -0.26 -18.12 3.16
CA THR A 2 0.95 -17.28 3.19
C THR A 2 1.19 -16.52 1.91
N GLN A 3 0.49 -16.90 0.83
CA GLN A 3 0.61 -16.35 -0.50
C GLN A 3 -0.67 -15.64 -0.95
N GLY A 4 -0.51 -14.68 -1.85
CA GLY A 4 -1.63 -14.05 -2.53
C GLY A 4 -1.31 -12.67 -3.07
N SER A 5 -2.37 -11.95 -3.40
CA SER A 5 -2.31 -10.54 -3.79
C SER A 5 -2.91 -9.67 -2.68
N TYR A 6 -2.59 -8.39 -2.70
CA TYR A 6 -3.18 -7.41 -1.78
C TYR A 6 -3.40 -6.10 -2.50
N CYS A 7 -4.37 -5.34 -2.00
CA CYS A 7 -4.58 -3.95 -2.39
C CYS A 7 -4.49 -3.06 -1.15
N LEU A 8 -3.59 -2.07 -1.18
CA LEU A 8 -3.54 -1.00 -0.19
C LEU A 8 -4.39 0.16 -0.67
N VAL A 9 -5.27 0.66 0.21
CA VAL A 9 -5.98 1.92 0.00
C VAL A 9 -5.27 2.99 0.82
N VAL A 10 -4.64 3.94 0.14
CA VAL A 10 -3.86 5.02 0.73
C VAL A 10 -4.55 6.34 0.43
N TYR A 11 -4.86 7.12 1.46
CA TYR A 11 -5.33 8.49 1.29
C TYR A 11 -4.15 9.46 1.35
N VAL A 12 -4.05 10.37 0.38
CA VAL A 12 -3.12 11.50 0.39
C VAL A 12 -3.88 12.74 0.86
N ASN A 13 -3.49 13.29 2.01
CA ASN A 13 -4.09 14.49 2.60
C ASN A 13 -3.28 15.77 2.32
N LYS A 14 -2.91 15.97 1.05
CA LYS A 14 -2.24 17.19 0.58
C LYS A 14 -2.68 17.48 -0.84
N ASN A 15 -3.04 18.74 -1.12
CA ASN A 15 -3.54 19.15 -2.44
C ASN A 15 -2.58 18.76 -3.56
N GLU A 16 -1.29 18.99 -3.33
CA GLU A 16 -0.21 18.55 -4.19
C GLU A 16 0.98 18.04 -3.36
N LEU A 17 1.28 16.76 -3.52
CA LEU A 17 2.40 16.10 -2.89
C LEU A 17 3.41 15.68 -3.96
N ASN A 18 4.58 16.32 -3.97
CA ASN A 18 5.68 15.98 -4.88
C ASN A 18 6.69 15.09 -4.14
N LEU A 19 6.98 13.90 -4.67
CA LEU A 19 7.94 12.97 -4.07
C LEU A 19 8.93 12.46 -5.12
N ARG A 20 10.17 12.20 -4.71
CA ARG A 20 11.15 11.48 -5.53
C ARG A 20 11.04 9.98 -5.28
N ILE A 21 10.61 9.23 -6.29
CA ILE A 21 10.31 7.79 -6.21
C ILE A 21 11.41 7.00 -6.92
N GLY A 22 12.49 6.66 -6.19
CA GLY A 22 13.56 5.80 -6.71
C GLY A 22 14.04 6.20 -8.12
N LYS A 23 13.99 5.23 -9.05
CA LYS A 23 14.34 5.43 -10.47
C LYS A 23 13.25 6.12 -11.31
N LEU A 24 12.00 6.19 -10.83
CA LEU A 24 10.90 6.89 -11.50
C LEU A 24 11.01 8.42 -11.41
N GLY A 25 11.97 8.93 -10.64
CA GLY A 25 12.21 10.36 -10.55
C GLY A 25 11.15 11.10 -9.73
N LYS A 26 10.83 12.34 -10.11
CA LYS A 26 9.90 13.20 -9.36
C LYS A 26 8.47 12.93 -9.87
N LEU A 27 7.60 12.46 -8.97
CA LEU A 27 6.19 12.22 -9.25
C LEU A 27 5.32 13.15 -8.41
N LYS A 28 4.15 13.50 -8.95
CA LYS A 28 3.15 14.36 -8.33
C LYS A 28 1.92 13.53 -7.95
N PHE A 29 1.50 13.65 -6.69
CA PHE A 29 0.33 13.00 -6.13
C PHE A 29 -0.69 14.09 -5.73
N ARG A 30 -1.89 14.00 -6.31
CA ARG A 30 -3.04 14.84 -5.93
C ARG A 30 -3.69 14.32 -4.65
N ARG A 31 -4.37 15.19 -3.91
CA ARG A 31 -5.24 14.78 -2.80
C ARG A 31 -6.31 13.79 -3.28
N GLY A 32 -6.51 12.72 -2.52
CA GLY A 32 -7.48 11.66 -2.84
C GLY A 32 -6.97 10.28 -2.45
N TYR A 33 -7.62 9.26 -2.99
CA TYR A 33 -7.36 7.85 -2.68
C TYR A 33 -6.47 7.23 -3.74
N TYR A 34 -5.58 6.35 -3.30
CA TYR A 34 -4.67 5.59 -4.15
C TYR A 34 -4.79 4.12 -3.82
N PHE A 35 -5.06 3.32 -4.84
CA PHE A 35 -5.14 1.87 -4.74
C PHE A 35 -3.84 1.29 -5.29
N TYR A 36 -3.04 0.71 -4.41
CA TYR A 36 -1.80 0.03 -4.79
C TYR A 36 -2.01 -1.48 -4.78
N VAL A 37 -1.75 -2.13 -5.91
CA VAL A 37 -1.83 -3.59 -6.03
C VAL A 37 -0.43 -4.18 -5.92
N GLY A 38 -0.30 -5.25 -5.16
CA GLY A 38 0.93 -6.02 -5.12
C GLY A 38 0.70 -7.50 -4.87
N SER A 39 1.71 -8.31 -5.16
CA SER A 39 1.73 -9.74 -4.84
C SER A 39 2.72 -10.08 -3.72
N ALA A 40 2.44 -11.19 -3.07
CA ALA A 40 3.26 -11.79 -2.03
C ALA A 40 3.20 -13.31 -2.22
N MET A 41 4.12 -13.85 -3.02
CA MET A 41 4.12 -15.28 -3.41
C MET A 41 5.16 -16.10 -2.63
N GLY A 42 5.69 -15.56 -1.52
CA GLY A 42 6.66 -16.26 -0.69
C GLY A 42 6.05 -17.35 0.18
N LEU A 43 6.85 -18.37 0.50
CA LEU A 43 6.51 -19.41 1.47
C LEU A 43 6.29 -18.82 2.87
N GLU A 44 5.75 -19.63 3.78
CA GLU A 44 5.56 -19.25 5.19
C GLU A 44 6.85 -18.70 5.81
N ASN A 45 6.71 -17.68 6.65
CA ASN A 45 7.82 -17.00 7.33
C ASN A 45 8.90 -16.36 6.42
N SER A 46 8.74 -16.40 5.09
CA SER A 46 9.63 -15.69 4.17
C SER A 46 9.30 -14.20 4.12
N ALA A 47 10.29 -13.34 3.83
CA ALA A 47 10.06 -11.90 3.65
C ALA A 47 9.05 -11.57 2.54
N ALA A 48 8.80 -12.50 1.61
CA ALA A 48 7.87 -12.38 0.51
C ALA A 48 6.46 -12.92 0.83
N SER A 49 6.21 -13.38 2.06
CA SER A 49 4.87 -13.80 2.49
C SER A 49 3.93 -12.60 2.62
N LEU A 50 2.63 -12.86 2.46
CA LEU A 50 1.57 -11.85 2.58
C LEU A 50 1.58 -11.19 3.96
N GLU A 51 1.78 -11.97 5.01
CA GLU A 51 1.88 -11.48 6.38
C GLU A 51 3.06 -10.51 6.56
N ASN A 52 4.25 -10.86 6.05
CA ASN A 52 5.44 -10.03 6.19
C ASN A 52 5.36 -8.76 5.34
N ARG A 53 4.67 -8.79 4.20
CA ARG A 53 4.31 -7.61 3.42
C ARG A 53 3.45 -6.64 4.21
N ILE A 54 2.41 -7.13 4.89
CA ILE A 54 1.54 -6.28 5.73
C ILE A 54 2.31 -5.72 6.92
N LYS A 55 3.06 -6.57 7.64
CA LYS A 55 3.90 -6.15 8.78
C LYS A 55 4.84 -5.01 8.39
N ARG A 56 5.38 -5.03 7.17
CA ARG A 56 6.22 -3.95 6.64
C ARG A 56 5.46 -2.63 6.58
N TYR A 57 4.26 -2.60 6.02
CA TYR A 57 3.47 -1.37 5.87
C TYR A 57 3.08 -0.78 7.22
N THR A 58 2.65 -1.62 8.14
CA THR A 58 2.39 -1.22 9.53
C THR A 58 3.64 -0.62 10.16
N LYS A 59 4.82 -1.25 10.00
CA LYS A 59 6.08 -0.73 10.54
C LYS A 59 6.53 0.60 9.90
N ILE A 60 6.27 0.81 8.61
CA ILE A 60 6.55 2.09 7.95
C ILE A 60 5.69 3.19 8.56
N LYS A 61 4.40 2.94 8.77
CA LYS A 61 3.47 3.94 9.32
C LYS A 61 3.64 4.22 10.81
N LEU A 62 3.92 3.19 11.61
CA LEU A 62 4.19 3.37 13.05
C LEU A 62 5.39 4.28 13.32
N ASN A 63 6.42 4.21 12.47
CA ASN A 63 7.62 5.03 12.61
C ASN A 63 7.45 6.49 12.16
N ASN A 64 6.32 6.83 11.57
CA ASN A 64 6.03 8.17 11.06
C ASN A 64 5.12 9.00 12.00
N ASN A 65 4.79 8.50 13.19
CA ASN A 65 3.92 9.13 14.21
C ASN A 65 2.55 9.61 13.71
N ASN A 66 1.54 8.72 13.82
CA ASN A 66 0.13 8.96 14.17
C ASN A 66 -0.71 7.72 13.82
N PHE A 67 -0.39 6.57 14.42
CA PHE A 67 -1.26 5.39 14.32
C PHE A 67 -2.11 5.29 15.60
N GLN A 68 -3.24 5.98 15.63
CA GLN A 68 -4.32 5.61 16.55
C GLN A 68 -4.97 4.34 16.01
N LYS A 69 -4.76 3.25 16.74
CA LYS A 69 -5.29 1.93 16.40
C LYS A 69 -6.77 1.91 16.79
N PHE A 70 -7.68 2.03 15.83
CA PHE A 70 -9.06 1.61 16.03
C PHE A 70 -9.14 0.09 15.83
N LYS A 71 -9.36 -0.64 16.93
CA LYS A 71 -9.98 -1.97 16.89
C LYS A 71 -11.30 -1.85 17.64
N ASN A 72 -12.42 -1.98 16.94
CA ASN A 72 -13.60 -2.55 17.55
C ASN A 72 -13.44 -4.06 17.43
N ASP A 73 -13.11 -4.70 18.54
CA ASP A 73 -13.55 -6.04 18.92
C ASP A 73 -13.11 -6.29 20.37
N ASN A 74 -14.10 -6.33 21.27
CA ASN A 74 -14.09 -6.98 22.59
C ASN A 74 -12.98 -6.62 23.60
N ASN A 75 -13.01 -5.38 24.13
CA ASN A 75 -12.61 -5.02 25.50
C ASN A 75 -11.28 -5.59 26.06
N ILE A 76 -10.19 -5.60 25.29
CA ILE A 76 -8.84 -5.79 25.84
C ILE A 76 -7.87 -4.80 25.20
N ASN A 77 -7.46 -3.78 25.98
CA ASN A 77 -6.39 -2.87 25.63
C ASN A 77 -5.04 -3.56 25.85
N HIS A 78 -4.52 -4.25 24.83
CA HIS A 78 -3.12 -4.69 24.85
C HIS A 78 -2.22 -3.57 24.29
N PHE A 79 -1.69 -2.75 25.19
CA PHE A 79 -0.63 -1.79 24.89
C PHE A 79 0.68 -2.57 24.75
N TYR A 80 1.06 -2.92 23.53
CA TYR A 80 2.45 -3.31 23.26
C TYR A 80 3.27 -2.03 23.10
N ASN A 81 4.24 -1.81 23.98
CA ASN A 81 5.34 -0.88 23.74
C ASN A 81 6.05 -1.34 22.47
N ILE A 82 5.79 -0.65 21.35
CA ILE A 82 6.56 -0.88 20.13
C ILE A 82 7.88 -0.17 20.35
N GLU A 83 8.86 -0.92 20.85
CA GLU A 83 10.25 -0.48 20.93
C GLU A 83 10.65 0.22 19.62
N ASN A 84 11.35 1.35 19.75
CA ASN A 84 11.89 2.21 18.70
C ASN A 84 12.73 1.44 17.66
N LYS A 85 12.08 0.65 16.80
CA LYS A 85 12.72 -0.09 15.72
C LYS A 85 12.80 0.79 14.48
N LYS A 86 14.04 1.14 14.10
CA LYS A 86 14.42 1.83 12.85
C LYS A 86 13.46 1.51 11.70
N SER A 87 12.98 2.56 11.03
CA SER A 87 12.09 2.42 9.87
C SER A 87 12.71 1.49 8.82
N PRO A 88 11.90 0.65 8.15
CA PRO A 88 12.42 -0.23 7.13
C PRO A 88 13.17 0.56 6.04
N LYS A 89 14.30 0.04 5.57
CA LYS A 89 14.95 0.52 4.35
C LYS A 89 13.93 0.46 3.21
N ILE A 90 13.91 1.47 2.34
CA ILE A 90 13.06 1.50 1.16
C ILE A 90 13.33 0.26 0.29
N HIS A 91 12.29 -0.37 -0.23
CA HIS A 91 12.41 -1.54 -1.10
C HIS A 91 11.48 -1.47 -2.31
N TRP A 92 10.25 -0.95 -2.16
CA TRP A 92 9.28 -0.78 -3.24
C TRP A 92 8.89 0.68 -3.43
N HIS A 93 8.37 1.02 -4.62
CA HIS A 93 7.90 2.37 -4.92
C HIS A 93 6.85 2.87 -3.91
N ILE A 94 5.92 1.98 -3.48
CA ILE A 94 4.89 2.32 -2.50
C ILE A 94 5.47 2.73 -1.13
N ASP A 95 6.68 2.26 -0.77
CA ASP A 95 7.30 2.64 0.50
C ASP A 95 7.62 4.14 0.56
N PHE A 96 7.99 4.75 -0.58
CA PHE A 96 8.26 6.19 -0.64
C PHE A 96 6.99 6.99 -0.34
N LEU A 97 5.85 6.58 -0.92
CA LEU A 97 4.57 7.21 -0.67
C LEU A 97 4.15 7.03 0.79
N LEU A 98 4.24 5.80 1.31
CA LEU A 98 3.88 5.49 2.70
C LEU A 98 4.79 6.16 3.74
N LYS A 99 6.03 6.51 3.39
CA LYS A 99 6.94 7.28 4.25
C LYS A 99 6.57 8.76 4.35
N SER A 100 5.70 9.30 3.50
CA SER A 100 5.22 10.67 3.64
C SER A 100 4.24 10.79 4.80
N GLU A 101 4.38 11.84 5.62
CA GLU A 101 3.44 12.21 6.70
C GLU A 101 2.04 12.58 6.16
N PHE A 102 1.95 12.99 4.89
CA PHE A 102 0.69 13.37 4.25
C PHE A 102 -0.13 12.18 3.75
N THR A 103 0.22 10.96 4.14
CA THR A 103 -0.46 9.76 3.67
C THR A 103 -0.95 8.89 4.82
N THR A 104 -2.09 8.25 4.63
CA THR A 104 -2.71 7.34 5.62
C THR A 104 -3.16 6.07 4.92
N ILE A 105 -2.83 4.91 5.48
CA ILE A 105 -3.41 3.64 5.01
C ILE A 105 -4.81 3.55 5.61
N ILE A 106 -5.82 3.58 4.76
CA ILE A 106 -7.23 3.51 5.16
C ILE A 106 -7.69 2.06 5.26
N LYS A 107 -7.29 1.23 4.29
CA LYS A 107 -7.72 -0.17 4.21
C LYS A 107 -6.67 -1.03 3.53
N ILE A 108 -6.64 -2.30 3.89
CA ILE A 108 -5.84 -3.33 3.23
C ILE A 108 -6.79 -4.47 2.87
N TYR A 109 -6.91 -4.76 1.59
CA TYR A 109 -7.61 -5.95 1.10
C TYR A 109 -6.58 -7.06 0.90
N LEU A 110 -6.83 -8.20 1.52
CA LEU A 110 -6.03 -9.41 1.36
C LEU A 110 -6.78 -10.38 0.48
N ILE A 111 -6.08 -10.91 -0.52
CA ILE A 111 -6.64 -11.86 -1.48
C ILE A 111 -5.73 -13.09 -1.44
N PRO A 112 -5.87 -13.95 -0.42
CA PRO A 112 -5.09 -15.16 -0.30
C PRO A 112 -5.36 -16.07 -1.50
N SER A 113 -4.29 -16.45 -2.19
CA SER A 113 -4.37 -17.31 -3.37
C SER A 113 -2.99 -17.86 -3.70
N THR A 114 -2.95 -19.07 -4.25
CA THR A 114 -1.74 -19.62 -4.88
C THR A 114 -1.51 -19.05 -6.28
N GLN A 115 -2.51 -18.38 -6.87
CA GLN A 115 -2.41 -17.71 -8.15
C GLN A 115 -1.96 -16.25 -7.98
N LYS A 116 -1.11 -15.76 -8.89
CA LYS A 116 -0.65 -14.36 -8.92
C LYS A 116 -1.69 -13.47 -9.61
N LEU A 117 -2.71 -13.03 -8.86
CA LEU A 117 -3.83 -12.22 -9.36
C LEU A 117 -3.51 -10.71 -9.48
N GLU A 118 -2.31 -10.27 -9.12
CA GLU A 118 -1.89 -8.86 -9.12
C GLU A 118 -2.19 -8.13 -10.44
N CYS A 119 -1.85 -8.72 -11.58
CA CYS A 119 -2.07 -8.09 -12.88
C CYS A 119 -3.55 -8.04 -13.27
N GLU A 120 -4.35 -9.02 -12.84
CA GLU A 120 -5.80 -9.04 -13.12
C GLU A 120 -6.51 -7.95 -12.31
N ILE A 121 -6.16 -7.82 -11.03
CA ILE A 121 -6.68 -6.76 -10.16
C ILE A 121 -6.23 -5.38 -10.68
N ALA A 122 -4.98 -5.26 -11.13
CA ALA A 122 -4.47 -4.02 -11.72
C ALA A 122 -5.28 -3.61 -12.97
N LYS A 123 -5.56 -4.54 -13.88
CA LYS A 123 -6.40 -4.29 -15.05
C LYS A 123 -7.82 -3.87 -14.67
N PHE A 124 -8.41 -4.53 -13.68
CA PHE A 124 -9.73 -4.17 -13.17
C PHE A 124 -9.76 -2.74 -12.63
N LEU A 125 -8.80 -2.37 -11.77
CA LEU A 125 -8.73 -1.02 -11.20
C LEU A 125 -8.40 0.05 -12.25
N PHE A 126 -7.58 -0.26 -13.24
CA PHE A 126 -7.27 0.65 -14.34
C PHE A 126 -8.54 1.11 -15.07
N ASN A 127 -9.48 0.20 -15.33
CA ASN A 127 -10.74 0.50 -16.00
C ASN A 127 -11.71 1.36 -15.16
N LEU A 128 -11.48 1.47 -13.85
CA LEU A 128 -12.36 2.19 -12.93
C LEU A 128 -11.77 3.52 -12.43
N CYS A 129 -10.46 3.70 -12.57
CA CYS A 129 -9.74 4.81 -11.94
C CYS A 129 -9.95 6.16 -12.64
N ASP A 130 -9.88 7.24 -11.87
CA ASP A 130 -9.90 8.60 -12.42
C ASP A 130 -8.55 8.98 -13.07
N ASN A 131 -7.47 8.35 -12.58
CA ASN A 131 -6.11 8.51 -13.10
C ASN A 131 -5.21 7.38 -12.57
N PHE A 132 -3.98 7.29 -13.04
CA PHE A 132 -2.98 6.35 -12.53
C PHE A 132 -1.58 6.95 -12.57
N ILE A 133 -0.66 6.39 -11.79
CA ILE A 133 0.75 6.83 -11.80
C ILE A 133 1.54 5.92 -12.73
N GLU A 134 1.92 6.42 -13.90
CA GLU A 134 2.59 5.63 -14.94
C GLU A 134 3.84 4.90 -14.41
N ARG A 135 4.02 3.65 -14.86
CA ARG A 135 5.12 2.74 -14.52
C ARG A 135 5.28 2.43 -13.02
N PHE A 136 4.32 2.82 -12.19
CA PHE A 136 4.43 2.65 -10.74
C PHE A 136 4.18 1.21 -10.31
N GLY A 137 5.26 0.53 -9.90
CA GLY A 137 5.17 -0.77 -9.23
C GLY A 137 4.93 -1.96 -10.17
N CYS A 138 5.07 -1.76 -11.49
CA CYS A 138 4.86 -2.76 -12.54
C CYS A 138 6.16 -3.07 -13.32
N SER A 139 7.33 -3.00 -12.69
CA SER A 139 8.63 -3.19 -13.38
C SER A 139 8.85 -4.61 -13.91
N ASP A 140 8.15 -5.60 -13.36
CA ASP A 140 8.22 -7.03 -13.71
C ASP A 140 7.04 -7.49 -14.59
N CYS A 141 6.22 -6.56 -15.10
CA CYS A 141 5.07 -6.87 -15.94
C CYS A 141 4.80 -5.80 -17.00
N ILE A 142 3.83 -6.04 -17.88
CA ILE A 142 3.47 -5.13 -18.98
C ILE A 142 2.41 -4.08 -18.57
N CYS A 143 1.90 -4.13 -17.34
CA CYS A 143 0.87 -3.20 -16.86
C CYS A 143 1.36 -1.75 -16.94
N ASP A 144 0.45 -0.81 -17.20
CA ASP A 144 0.79 0.62 -17.23
C ASP A 144 1.07 1.18 -15.84
N SER A 145 0.43 0.62 -14.81
CA SER A 145 0.64 0.98 -13.41
C SER A 145 0.03 -0.08 -12.50
N HIS A 146 0.53 -0.16 -11.26
CA HIS A 146 -0.15 -0.81 -10.13
C HIS A 146 -0.59 0.21 -9.05
N LEU A 147 -0.59 1.51 -9.35
CA LEU A 147 -1.05 2.58 -8.45
C LEU A 147 -2.08 3.48 -9.13
N PHE A 148 -3.33 3.38 -8.67
CA PHE A 148 -4.49 3.98 -9.30
C PHE A 148 -5.09 5.06 -8.41
N TYR A 149 -5.42 6.22 -8.97
CA TYR A 149 -5.98 7.37 -8.29
C TYR A 149 -7.51 7.42 -8.41
N PHE A 150 -8.15 7.76 -7.29
CA PHE A 150 -9.57 8.04 -7.19
C PHE A 150 -9.76 9.33 -6.40
N LYS A 151 -10.55 10.25 -6.95
CA LYS A 151 -10.89 11.52 -6.29
C LYS A 151 -11.75 11.29 -5.05
N ASP A 152 -12.70 10.36 -5.15
CA ASP A 152 -13.54 9.89 -4.06
C ASP A 152 -13.80 8.38 -4.16
N LEU A 153 -14.37 7.79 -3.10
CA LEU A 153 -14.68 6.35 -3.05
C LEU A 153 -16.11 6.03 -3.49
N LYS A 154 -16.84 6.97 -4.11
CA LYS A 154 -18.27 6.77 -4.42
C LYS A 154 -18.50 5.63 -5.40
N ASN A 155 -17.48 5.24 -6.18
CA ASN A 155 -17.54 4.11 -7.10
C ASN A 155 -17.36 2.73 -6.43
N PHE A 156 -17.16 2.66 -5.11
CA PHE A 156 -16.90 1.41 -4.36
C PHE A 156 -17.83 1.16 -3.16
N ILE A 157 -18.83 2.04 -2.92
CA ILE A 157 -19.83 1.91 -1.84
C ILE A 157 -21.22 1.84 -2.47
#